data_AF-A0A285CU80-F1
#
_entry.id   AF-A0A285CU80-F1
#
_cell.length_a   1.000
_cell.length_b   1.000
_cell.length_c   1.000
_cell.angle_alpha   90.00
_cell.angle_beta   90.00
_cell.angle_gamma   90.00
#
_symmetry.space_group_name_H-M   'P 1'
#
loop_
_entity.id
_entity.type
_entity.pdbx_description
1 polymer ?
#
loop_
_entity_poly.entity_id
_entity_poly.type
_entity_poly.pdbx_seq_one_letter_code
_entity_poly.pdbx_strand_id
1 'polypeptide(L)'
;MAGSALISCCYRSVAAPDLTMRDVLDIVEASQVRNAEVGVTGVLLYAGGRFLQWLEGPADAVSSIMGYINRDHRHSEIEILSQEAIDQRRFADWHMQLSCAESDIRCMAPDGCDQVVTVGRSLLPDDTGTLPLDRVAAVRRFLSDVCAAQGLVREDGPETPTLALFSMRGRHSQRSALAEAAARLGDLLLADPLGALAEIETLLRTHAPTATDFARLYERCAERLTQDLAADRISALQVTLALSSLQMALRRIHHMPDPQKGHGAVTVAATPGQKPILEAALAGEMLRAAGWSTAVLYPESTAELVARLKATRTATLVIVPSLLDGPVQEASLRDLIAAVRAGQDLPRQRIIVGGRLGRAAPKVLQETGADAGFRNLSDVAGCVARVACPENADCCSMRACRMPAMQFCDKRINPDFLLANVMPSVLSRMAARQDSRRSA
;
A
#
# COMPACT_ATOMS: atom_id res chain seq x y z
N MET A 1 13.68 -2.15 48.72
CA MET A 1 12.56 -1.59 47.94
C MET A 1 12.07 -2.70 47.04
N ALA A 2 10.78 -3.06 47.10
CA ALA A 2 10.21 -4.05 46.20
C ALA A 2 10.48 -3.56 44.78
N GLY A 3 11.29 -4.31 43.99
CA GLY A 3 11.60 -3.94 42.62
C GLY A 3 10.28 -3.76 41.89
N SER A 4 10.01 -2.54 41.40
CA SER A 4 8.81 -2.25 40.63
C SER A 4 8.69 -3.29 39.51
N ALA A 5 7.54 -3.95 39.40
CA ALA A 5 7.32 -4.91 38.34
C ALA A 5 7.63 -4.24 36.99
N LEU A 6 8.53 -4.86 36.22
CA LEU A 6 8.86 -4.39 34.88
C LEU A 6 7.66 -4.67 33.96
N ILE A 7 7.27 -3.68 33.19
CA ILE A 7 6.22 -3.80 32.19
C ILE A 7 6.73 -3.41 30.81
N SER A 8 6.10 -3.95 29.77
CA SER A 8 6.22 -3.51 28.39
C SER A 8 4.88 -2.92 27.94
N CYS A 9 4.91 -1.71 27.40
CA CYS A 9 3.77 -1.06 26.75
C CYS A 9 4.09 -0.91 25.27
N CYS A 10 3.20 -1.42 24.41
CA CYS A 10 3.26 -1.21 22.97
C CYS A 10 2.04 -0.39 22.54
N TYR A 11 2.26 0.67 21.78
CA TYR A 11 1.19 1.46 21.20
C TYR A 11 1.46 1.80 19.74
N ARG A 12 0.40 2.13 19.02
CA ARG A 12 0.46 2.76 17.70
C ARG A 12 -0.20 4.14 17.71
N SER A 13 0.23 5.02 16.82
CA SER A 13 -0.39 6.33 16.62
C SER A 13 -0.18 6.84 15.20
N VAL A 14 -0.96 7.84 14.80
CA VAL A 14 -0.84 8.54 13.52
C VAL A 14 0.03 9.78 13.71
N ALA A 15 1.07 9.95 12.91
CA ALA A 15 1.91 11.15 12.94
C ALA A 15 1.14 12.38 12.42
N ALA A 16 1.49 13.57 12.91
CA ALA A 16 0.92 14.81 12.40
C ALA A 16 1.23 14.98 10.89
N PRO A 17 0.33 15.54 10.08
CA PRO A 17 0.53 15.65 8.62
C PRO A 17 1.73 16.52 8.23
N ASP A 18 2.08 17.48 9.08
CA ASP A 18 3.20 18.42 8.96
C ASP A 18 4.47 17.96 9.69
N LEU A 19 4.47 16.74 10.25
CA LEU A 19 5.61 16.20 10.98
C LEU A 19 6.82 16.01 10.05
N THR A 20 7.94 16.61 10.42
CA THR A 20 9.22 16.48 9.72
C THR A 20 10.11 15.43 10.39
N MET A 21 11.17 14.98 9.70
CA MET A 21 12.16 14.09 10.35
C MET A 21 12.91 14.77 11.48
N ARG A 22 13.11 16.09 11.40
CA ARG A 22 13.70 16.84 12.51
C ARG A 22 12.84 16.67 13.75
N ASP A 23 11.52 16.75 13.62
CA ASP A 23 10.62 16.51 14.75
C ASP A 23 10.74 15.08 15.30
N VAL A 24 10.95 14.08 14.44
CA VAL A 24 11.16 12.68 14.86
C VAL A 24 12.51 12.49 15.56
N LEU A 25 13.58 13.12 15.07
CA LEU A 25 14.88 13.11 15.74
C LEU A 25 14.81 13.83 17.08
N ASP A 26 14.13 14.97 17.15
CA ASP A 26 13.87 15.71 18.39
C ASP A 26 13.07 14.86 19.39
N ILE A 27 12.09 14.05 18.91
CA ILE A 27 11.39 13.07 19.75
C ILE A 27 12.40 12.07 20.32
N VAL A 28 13.27 11.50 19.50
CA VAL A 28 14.21 10.45 19.92
C VAL A 28 15.26 11.00 20.88
N GLU A 29 15.88 12.13 20.59
CA GLU A 29 16.87 12.77 21.47
C GLU A 29 16.24 13.11 22.84
N ALA A 30 15.07 13.75 22.84
CA ALA A 30 14.36 14.05 24.09
C ALA A 30 13.96 12.78 24.85
N SER A 31 13.58 11.72 24.12
CA SER A 31 13.23 10.42 24.71
C SER A 31 14.45 9.72 25.28
N GLN A 32 15.61 9.74 24.62
CA GLN A 32 16.84 9.11 25.10
C GLN A 32 17.27 9.67 26.46
N VAL A 33 17.32 11.00 26.59
CA VAL A 33 17.69 11.69 27.83
C VAL A 33 16.70 11.34 28.94
N ARG A 34 15.39 11.56 28.70
CA ARG A 34 14.35 11.31 29.71
C ARG A 34 14.28 9.85 30.11
N ASN A 35 14.32 8.93 29.15
CA ASN A 35 14.20 7.51 29.41
C ASN A 35 15.41 6.98 30.19
N ALA A 36 16.61 7.52 29.95
CA ALA A 36 17.78 7.19 30.76
C ALA A 36 17.60 7.59 32.23
N GLU A 37 17.06 8.78 32.51
CA GLU A 37 16.83 9.27 33.87
C GLU A 37 15.83 8.42 34.68
N VAL A 38 14.77 7.95 34.02
CA VAL A 38 13.69 7.18 34.68
C VAL A 38 13.78 5.67 34.48
N GLY A 39 14.88 5.18 33.89
CA GLY A 39 15.10 3.76 33.66
C GLY A 39 14.09 3.13 32.70
N VAL A 40 13.72 3.82 31.63
CA VAL A 40 12.92 3.29 30.53
C VAL A 40 13.80 2.99 29.32
N THR A 41 13.43 1.94 28.60
CA THR A 41 14.10 1.49 27.37
C THR A 41 13.05 1.21 26.30
N GLY A 42 13.44 1.21 25.03
CA GLY A 42 12.47 1.02 23.97
C GLY A 42 12.98 1.31 22.57
N VAL A 43 12.08 1.13 21.63
CA VAL A 43 12.30 1.44 20.22
C VAL A 43 11.08 2.18 19.68
N LEU A 44 11.34 3.25 18.93
CA LEU A 44 10.36 4.00 18.18
C LEU A 44 10.50 3.62 16.71
N LEU A 45 9.49 2.96 16.19
CA LEU A 45 9.38 2.69 14.76
C LEU A 45 8.52 3.76 14.11
N TYR A 46 9.11 4.50 13.16
CA TYR A 46 8.39 5.40 12.27
C TYR A 46 8.29 4.79 10.88
N ALA A 47 7.07 4.66 10.37
CA ALA A 47 6.86 4.17 9.00
C ALA A 47 5.55 4.72 8.42
N GLY A 48 5.63 5.35 7.25
CA GLY A 48 4.45 5.76 6.48
C GLY A 48 3.51 6.74 7.21
N GLY A 49 4.04 7.65 8.03
CA GLY A 49 3.24 8.61 8.80
C GLY A 49 2.57 8.01 10.04
N ARG A 50 3.11 6.92 10.58
CA ARG A 50 2.64 6.29 11.81
C ARG A 50 3.81 5.93 12.70
N PHE A 51 3.51 5.90 14.01
CA PHE A 51 4.43 5.39 15.01
C PHE A 51 3.94 4.05 15.54
N LEU A 52 4.90 3.17 15.81
CA LEU A 52 4.75 1.99 16.63
C LEU A 52 5.89 2.03 17.64
N GLN A 53 5.56 2.09 18.92
CA GLN A 53 6.58 2.23 19.96
C GLN A 53 6.44 1.13 21.00
N TRP A 54 7.58 0.63 21.46
CA TRP A 54 7.67 -0.21 22.65
C TRP A 54 8.41 0.55 23.75
N LEU A 55 7.84 0.55 24.94
CA LEU A 55 8.42 1.13 26.14
C LEU A 55 8.48 0.06 27.23
N GLU A 56 9.64 -0.10 27.85
CA GLU A 56 9.91 -1.11 28.85
C GLU A 56 10.54 -0.47 30.09
N GLY A 57 10.07 -0.82 31.28
CA GLY A 57 10.61 -0.28 32.52
C GLY A 57 9.68 -0.43 33.72
N PRO A 58 10.02 0.24 34.84
CA PRO A 58 9.13 0.36 36.00
C PRO A 58 7.73 0.84 35.60
N ALA A 59 6.68 0.23 36.16
CA ALA A 59 5.30 0.54 35.78
C ALA A 59 4.92 2.02 35.96
N ASP A 60 5.42 2.65 37.02
CA ASP A 60 5.29 4.08 37.32
C ASP A 60 6.04 4.96 36.32
N ALA A 61 7.27 4.57 35.93
CA ALA A 61 8.06 5.28 34.94
C ALA A 61 7.42 5.22 33.53
N VAL A 62 6.99 4.03 33.10
CA VAL A 62 6.29 3.84 31.82
C VAL A 62 4.97 4.60 31.80
N SER A 63 4.18 4.55 32.90
CA SER A 63 2.94 5.32 33.01
C SER A 63 3.18 6.83 32.94
N SER A 64 4.26 7.33 33.55
CA SER A 64 4.63 8.74 33.50
C SER A 64 4.99 9.19 32.09
N ILE A 65 5.81 8.40 31.37
CA ILE A 65 6.17 8.65 29.97
C ILE A 65 4.94 8.62 29.06
N MET A 66 4.05 7.64 29.22
CA MET A 66 2.79 7.58 28.47
C MET A 66 1.92 8.82 28.71
N GLY A 67 1.98 9.42 29.90
CA GLY A 67 1.31 10.70 30.20
C GLY A 67 1.82 11.87 29.36
N TYR A 68 3.13 11.92 29.06
CA TYR A 68 3.70 12.92 28.15
C TYR A 68 3.34 12.62 26.69
N ILE A 69 3.48 11.36 26.28
CA ILE A 69 3.16 10.89 24.93
C ILE A 69 1.71 11.19 24.59
N ASN A 70 0.76 10.89 25.48
CA ASN A 70 -0.67 11.17 25.25
C ASN A 70 -1.04 12.64 25.01
N ARG A 71 -0.13 13.58 25.33
CA ARG A 71 -0.33 15.03 25.15
C ARG A 71 0.53 15.61 24.03
N ASP A 72 1.35 14.80 23.38
CA ASP A 72 2.20 15.27 22.29
C ASP A 72 1.34 15.58 21.06
N HIS A 73 1.53 16.76 20.48
CA HIS A 73 0.73 17.24 19.33
C HIS A 73 1.28 16.70 17.99
N ARG A 74 2.50 16.12 18.00
CA ARG A 74 3.17 15.55 16.84
C ARG A 74 2.57 14.22 16.39
N HIS A 75 1.59 13.69 17.13
CA HIS A 75 0.83 12.51 16.75
C HIS A 75 -0.58 12.53 17.36
N SER A 76 -1.45 11.64 16.86
CA SER A 76 -2.84 11.48 17.28
C SER A 76 -3.25 10.01 17.18
N GLU A 77 -4.50 9.70 17.54
CA GLU A 77 -5.07 8.34 17.43
C GLU A 77 -4.22 7.26 18.13
N ILE A 78 -3.79 7.54 19.36
CA ILE A 78 -2.99 6.60 20.16
C ILE A 78 -3.85 5.40 20.55
N GLU A 79 -3.40 4.20 20.17
CA GLU A 79 -4.03 2.94 20.52
C GLU A 79 -3.00 2.02 21.17
N ILE A 80 -3.29 1.60 22.41
CA ILE A 80 -2.46 0.62 23.13
C ILE A 80 -2.74 -0.77 22.54
N LEU A 81 -1.69 -1.39 21.99
CA LEU A 81 -1.76 -2.72 21.38
C LEU A 81 -1.50 -3.82 22.41
N SER A 82 -0.61 -3.58 23.36
CA SER A 82 -0.33 -4.51 24.45
C SER A 82 0.23 -3.80 25.67
N GLN A 83 -0.16 -4.27 26.85
CA GLN A 83 0.47 -3.92 28.12
C GLN A 83 0.69 -5.21 28.90
N GLU A 84 1.94 -5.59 29.10
CA GLU A 84 2.31 -6.88 29.69
C GLU A 84 3.39 -6.73 30.75
N ALA A 85 3.35 -7.58 31.78
CA ALA A 85 4.49 -7.74 32.68
C ALA A 85 5.59 -8.50 31.95
N ILE A 86 6.85 -8.11 32.17
CA ILE A 86 8.02 -8.74 31.57
C ILE A 86 9.04 -9.08 32.66
N ASP A 87 9.70 -10.23 32.53
CA ASP A 87 10.75 -10.62 33.48
C ASP A 87 12.10 -9.93 33.15
N GLN A 88 12.33 -9.62 31.87
CA GLN A 88 13.56 -9.02 31.36
C GLN A 88 13.24 -8.04 30.23
N ARG A 89 14.08 -7.00 30.10
CA ARG A 89 14.01 -6.04 29.01
C ARG A 89 14.42 -6.71 27.70
N ARG A 90 13.64 -6.48 26.65
CA ARG A 90 13.93 -6.90 25.27
C ARG A 90 14.82 -5.91 24.54
N PHE A 91 14.84 -4.66 25.00
CA PHE A 91 15.61 -3.55 24.43
C PHE A 91 16.57 -2.93 25.45
N ALA A 92 17.26 -3.77 26.24
CA ALA A 92 17.99 -3.33 27.45
C ALA A 92 18.99 -2.18 27.22
N ASP A 93 19.64 -2.13 26.04
CA ASP A 93 20.69 -1.15 25.72
C ASP A 93 20.17 0.09 25.00
N TRP A 94 18.86 0.17 24.74
CA TRP A 94 18.26 1.26 23.97
C TRP A 94 17.32 2.10 24.83
N HIS A 95 17.81 3.24 25.34
CA HIS A 95 16.95 4.21 26.04
C HIS A 95 15.82 4.71 25.14
N MET A 96 16.12 4.99 23.87
CA MET A 96 15.16 5.06 22.78
C MET A 96 15.90 4.94 21.45
N GLN A 97 15.66 3.84 20.73
CA GLN A 97 16.25 3.64 19.41
C GLN A 97 15.27 4.07 18.32
N LEU A 98 15.72 4.85 17.33
CA LEU A 98 14.93 5.10 16.14
C LEU A 98 15.07 3.92 15.18
N SER A 99 13.93 3.42 14.72
CA SER A 99 13.86 2.51 13.59
C SER A 99 12.91 3.06 12.55
N CYS A 100 13.21 2.83 11.28
CA CYS A 100 12.30 3.17 10.19
C CYS A 100 12.53 2.29 8.97
N ALA A 101 11.67 2.45 7.97
CA ALA A 101 11.82 1.79 6.69
C ALA A 101 13.08 2.28 5.97
N GLU A 102 13.71 1.41 5.16
CA GLU A 102 14.80 1.79 4.24
C GLU A 102 14.43 2.96 3.31
N SER A 103 13.14 3.10 3.00
CA SER A 103 12.61 4.21 2.18
C SER A 103 12.62 5.55 2.91
N ASP A 104 12.56 5.53 4.24
CA ASP A 104 12.34 6.71 5.06
C ASP A 104 13.70 7.29 5.50
N ILE A 105 14.71 6.45 5.81
CA ILE A 105 16.09 6.87 6.14
C ILE A 105 16.72 7.75 5.03
N ARG A 106 16.53 7.37 3.77
CA ARG A 106 17.23 7.97 2.63
C ARG A 106 16.68 9.33 2.19
N CYS A 107 15.48 9.70 2.64
CA CYS A 107 14.90 11.01 2.33
C CYS A 107 15.37 12.12 3.29
N MET A 108 16.20 11.79 4.28
CA MET A 108 16.27 12.58 5.51
C MET A 108 17.67 12.95 6.01
N ALA A 109 18.76 12.38 5.45
CA ALA A 109 20.13 12.84 5.65
C ALA A 109 21.04 12.41 4.48
N PRO A 110 21.68 13.33 3.74
CA PRO A 110 22.74 12.98 2.79
C PRO A 110 24.00 12.48 3.51
N ASP A 111 24.18 12.89 4.77
CA ASP A 111 25.38 12.64 5.57
C ASP A 111 25.01 12.00 6.92
N GLY A 112 25.41 10.73 7.11
CA GLY A 112 25.67 10.10 8.41
C GLY A 112 24.57 10.18 9.48
N CYS A 113 23.60 9.27 9.43
CA CYS A 113 22.85 8.86 10.62
C CYS A 113 23.23 7.41 10.96
N ASP A 114 24.38 7.22 11.60
CA ASP A 114 24.93 5.90 11.97
C ASP A 114 24.11 5.17 13.04
N GLN A 115 23.07 5.81 13.59
CA GLN A 115 22.27 5.32 14.71
C GLN A 115 20.81 5.02 14.36
N VAL A 116 20.47 4.69 13.11
CA VAL A 116 19.09 4.31 12.74
C VAL A 116 19.04 2.84 12.30
N VAL A 117 18.26 2.03 13.01
CA VAL A 117 18.09 0.61 12.67
C VAL A 117 17.06 0.47 11.57
N THR A 118 17.46 -0.06 10.42
CA THR A 118 16.54 -0.22 9.30
C THR A 118 15.79 -1.54 9.35
N VAL A 119 14.47 -1.49 9.17
CA VAL A 119 13.60 -2.67 9.13
C VAL A 119 13.11 -2.88 7.70
N GLY A 120 13.21 -4.13 7.23
CA GLY A 120 12.65 -4.51 5.94
C GLY A 120 11.13 -4.31 5.90
N ARG A 121 10.62 -3.67 4.84
CA ARG A 121 9.20 -3.27 4.70
C ARG A 121 8.19 -4.42 4.87
N SER A 122 8.59 -5.67 4.69
CA SER A 122 7.75 -6.85 4.95
C SER A 122 7.29 -6.99 6.41
N LEU A 123 8.00 -6.36 7.35
CA LEU A 123 7.69 -6.40 8.78
C LEU A 123 6.89 -5.16 9.23
N LEU A 124 6.85 -4.09 8.45
CA LEU A 124 6.25 -2.79 8.79
C LEU A 124 4.71 -2.78 8.64
N PRO A 125 3.99 -1.74 9.18
CA PRO A 125 2.56 -1.58 8.94
C PRO A 125 2.25 -1.58 7.45
N ASP A 126 1.25 -2.36 7.03
CA ASP A 126 0.64 -2.19 5.71
C ASP A 126 -0.01 -0.79 5.66
N ASP A 127 -0.19 -0.17 4.50
CA ASP A 127 -0.44 1.28 4.48
C ASP A 127 -1.85 1.70 5.01
N THR A 128 -2.68 0.69 5.37
CA THR A 128 -3.92 0.75 6.17
C THR A 128 -3.69 1.22 7.62
N GLY A 129 -2.48 1.04 8.15
CA GLY A 129 -2.12 1.41 9.52
C GLY A 129 -2.32 0.36 10.58
N THR A 130 -2.76 -0.80 10.15
CA THR A 130 -2.90 -1.96 11.01
C THR A 130 -1.73 -2.87 10.70
N LEU A 131 -0.74 -2.96 11.60
CA LEU A 131 0.01 -4.20 11.70
C LEU A 131 -0.94 -5.22 12.34
N PRO A 132 -1.24 -6.35 11.70
CA PRO A 132 -1.79 -7.46 12.45
C PRO A 132 -0.78 -7.89 13.54
N LEU A 133 -1.30 -8.36 14.68
CA LEU A 133 -0.53 -8.58 15.90
C LEU A 133 0.66 -9.54 15.71
N ASP A 134 0.54 -10.48 14.77
CA ASP A 134 1.60 -11.38 14.35
C ASP A 134 2.81 -10.65 13.76
N ARG A 135 2.58 -9.58 12.97
CA ARG A 135 3.67 -8.74 12.45
C ARG A 135 4.25 -7.82 13.50
N VAL A 136 3.43 -7.27 14.41
CA VAL A 136 3.94 -6.49 15.57
C VAL A 136 4.92 -7.35 16.37
N ALA A 137 4.56 -8.62 16.63
CA ALA A 137 5.42 -9.56 17.31
C ALA A 137 6.71 -9.87 16.51
N ALA A 138 6.61 -10.01 15.18
CA ALA A 138 7.76 -10.26 14.31
C ALA A 138 8.76 -9.07 14.28
N VAL A 139 8.26 -7.84 14.19
CA VAL A 139 9.08 -6.62 14.29
C VAL A 139 9.74 -6.52 15.65
N ARG A 140 8.97 -6.69 16.72
CA ARG A 140 9.47 -6.64 18.10
C ARG A 140 10.63 -7.61 18.28
N ARG A 141 10.46 -8.85 17.80
CA ARG A 141 11.51 -9.88 17.87
C ARG A 141 12.74 -9.49 17.06
N PHE A 142 12.57 -9.05 15.82
CA PHE A 142 13.69 -8.60 14.98
C PHE A 142 14.49 -7.48 15.65
N LEU A 143 13.82 -6.43 16.13
CA LEU A 143 14.48 -5.30 16.77
C LEU A 143 15.13 -5.69 18.10
N SER A 144 14.53 -6.62 18.85
CA SER A 144 15.12 -7.15 20.08
C SER A 144 16.38 -7.97 19.79
N ASP A 145 16.37 -8.81 18.75
CA ASP A 145 17.54 -9.58 18.31
C ASP A 145 18.68 -8.64 17.85
N VAL A 146 18.35 -7.54 17.14
CA VAL A 146 19.33 -6.52 16.74
C VAL A 146 19.90 -5.77 17.95
N CYS A 147 19.06 -5.46 18.94
CA CYS A 147 19.48 -4.84 20.20
C CYS A 147 20.44 -5.75 20.97
N ALA A 148 20.08 -7.03 21.14
CA ALA A 148 20.90 -8.03 21.84
C ALA A 148 22.23 -8.30 21.12
N ALA A 149 22.28 -8.13 19.79
CA ALA A 149 23.50 -8.27 18.99
C ALA A 149 24.41 -7.02 19.00
N GLN A 150 24.10 -5.99 19.80
CA GLN A 150 24.90 -4.76 20.00
C GLN A 150 25.14 -3.87 18.75
N GLY A 151 24.29 -3.95 17.72
CA GLY A 151 24.28 -2.99 16.61
C GLY A 151 25.45 -3.11 15.61
N LEU A 152 25.09 -3.14 14.31
CA LEU A 152 25.96 -2.89 13.15
C LEU A 152 27.37 -3.51 13.20
N VAL A 153 27.53 -4.72 12.66
CA VAL A 153 28.83 -5.22 12.22
C VAL A 153 29.40 -4.22 11.19
N ARG A 154 30.42 -3.45 11.59
CA ARG A 154 31.26 -2.65 10.69
C ARG A 154 32.43 -3.48 10.17
N GLU A 155 32.57 -3.38 8.85
CA GLU A 155 33.78 -3.45 8.01
C GLU A 155 34.34 -4.81 7.55
N ASP A 156 34.52 -4.85 6.21
CA ASP A 156 35.43 -5.65 5.38
C ASP A 156 35.06 -7.08 4.95
N GLY A 157 34.15 -7.19 3.96
CA GLY A 157 34.02 -8.40 3.12
C GLY A 157 32.81 -8.39 2.18
N PRO A 158 32.86 -9.05 1.01
CA PRO A 158 31.78 -9.00 0.00
C PRO A 158 30.55 -9.84 0.36
N GLU A 159 30.48 -10.40 1.56
CA GLU A 159 29.37 -11.22 2.03
C GLU A 159 28.81 -10.67 3.33
N THR A 160 28.12 -9.53 3.26
CA THR A 160 27.19 -9.15 4.32
C THR A 160 26.02 -10.15 4.27
N PRO A 161 25.70 -10.89 5.35
CA PRO A 161 24.48 -11.69 5.41
C PRO A 161 23.30 -10.72 5.53
N THR A 162 22.96 -10.14 4.39
CA THR A 162 21.83 -9.24 4.20
C THR A 162 20.56 -10.04 4.50
N LEU A 163 19.53 -9.37 5.02
CA LEU A 163 18.12 -9.78 5.17
C LEU A 163 17.53 -10.69 4.06
N ALA A 164 18.21 -10.85 2.92
CA ALA A 164 17.88 -11.78 1.84
C ALA A 164 17.60 -13.21 2.34
N LEU A 165 18.43 -13.81 3.21
CA LEU A 165 18.32 -15.23 3.57
C LEU A 165 17.10 -15.56 4.46
N PHE A 166 16.68 -14.67 5.36
CA PHE A 166 15.50 -14.89 6.20
C PHE A 166 14.20 -14.37 5.57
N SER A 167 14.26 -13.38 4.67
CA SER A 167 13.10 -12.98 3.85
C SER A 167 12.62 -14.07 2.91
N MET A 168 13.49 -15.01 2.53
CA MET A 168 13.14 -16.11 1.64
C MET A 168 12.17 -17.11 2.28
N ARG A 169 12.27 -17.41 3.58
CA ARG A 169 11.34 -18.36 4.24
C ARG A 169 9.93 -17.78 4.42
N GLY A 170 9.81 -16.49 4.77
CA GLY A 170 8.51 -15.80 4.88
C GLY A 170 7.87 -15.42 3.54
N ARG A 171 8.68 -15.03 2.54
CA ARG A 171 8.19 -14.81 1.16
C ARG A 171 7.81 -16.10 0.48
N HIS A 172 8.47 -17.23 0.78
CA HIS A 172 8.07 -18.52 0.23
C HIS A 172 6.75 -18.99 0.85
N SER A 173 6.54 -18.82 2.17
CA SER A 173 5.26 -19.16 2.81
C SER A 173 4.12 -18.24 2.34
N GLN A 174 4.34 -16.92 2.23
CA GLN A 174 3.35 -15.98 1.69
C GLN A 174 3.11 -16.15 0.18
N ARG A 175 4.15 -16.37 -0.63
CA ARG A 175 3.96 -16.68 -2.07
C ARG A 175 3.22 -18.00 -2.25
N SER A 176 3.47 -18.98 -1.40
CA SER A 176 2.74 -20.26 -1.36
C SER A 176 1.28 -20.01 -1.01
N ALA A 177 0.99 -19.29 0.07
CA ALA A 177 -0.38 -18.99 0.50
C ALA A 177 -1.16 -18.15 -0.53
N LEU A 178 -0.52 -17.16 -1.16
CA LEU A 178 -1.16 -16.35 -2.20
C LEU A 178 -1.33 -17.12 -3.53
N ALA A 179 -0.42 -18.04 -3.85
CA ALA A 179 -0.57 -18.96 -4.97
C ALA A 179 -1.70 -19.96 -4.73
N GLU A 180 -1.80 -20.50 -3.52
CA GLU A 180 -2.87 -21.41 -3.11
C GLU A 180 -4.23 -20.71 -3.08
N ALA A 181 -4.30 -19.49 -2.54
CA ALA A 181 -5.50 -18.67 -2.58
C ALA A 181 -5.93 -18.34 -4.02
N ALA A 182 -4.98 -18.00 -4.91
CA ALA A 182 -5.28 -17.76 -6.32
C ALA A 182 -5.73 -19.03 -7.04
N ALA A 183 -5.13 -20.20 -6.74
CA ALA A 183 -5.55 -21.47 -7.29
C ALA A 183 -6.99 -21.81 -6.87
N ARG A 184 -7.28 -21.72 -5.57
CA ARG A 184 -8.62 -21.95 -5.02
C ARG A 184 -9.65 -20.95 -5.55
N LEU A 185 -9.29 -19.68 -5.66
CA LEU A 185 -10.16 -18.68 -6.29
C LEU A 185 -10.44 -19.05 -7.75
N GLY A 186 -9.43 -19.45 -8.52
CA GLY A 186 -9.60 -19.92 -9.88
C GLY A 186 -10.56 -21.13 -9.98
N ASP A 187 -10.47 -22.08 -9.05
CA ASP A 187 -11.35 -23.25 -9.03
C ASP A 187 -12.80 -22.86 -8.73
N LEU A 188 -13.03 -21.97 -7.74
CA LEU A 188 -14.36 -21.44 -7.43
C LEU A 188 -14.96 -20.66 -8.60
N LEU A 189 -14.14 -19.88 -9.30
CA LEU A 189 -14.57 -19.10 -10.46
C LEU A 189 -14.97 -19.98 -11.65
N LEU A 190 -14.36 -21.15 -11.80
CA LEU A 190 -14.61 -22.07 -12.90
C LEU A 190 -15.74 -23.07 -12.63
N ALA A 191 -15.99 -23.41 -11.37
CA ALA A 191 -17.00 -24.38 -10.97
C ALA A 191 -18.41 -23.78 -10.94
N ASP A 192 -18.70 -22.90 -9.98
CA ASP A 192 -19.99 -22.22 -9.83
C ASP A 192 -19.78 -20.83 -9.17
N PRO A 193 -19.32 -19.83 -9.94
CA PRO A 193 -18.92 -18.53 -9.39
C PRO A 193 -20.06 -17.77 -8.70
N LEU A 194 -21.31 -17.97 -9.15
CA LEU A 194 -22.46 -17.27 -8.57
C LEU A 194 -23.03 -18.02 -7.35
N GLY A 195 -23.07 -19.36 -7.38
CA GLY A 195 -23.46 -20.15 -6.20
C GLY A 195 -22.44 -20.10 -5.08
N ALA A 196 -21.14 -20.04 -5.41
CA ALA A 196 -20.04 -19.95 -4.45
C ALA A 196 -19.67 -18.51 -4.05
N LEU A 197 -20.51 -17.51 -4.33
CA LEU A 197 -20.18 -16.10 -4.11
C LEU A 197 -19.77 -15.79 -2.66
N ALA A 198 -20.41 -16.41 -1.67
CA ALA A 198 -20.07 -16.23 -0.26
C ALA A 198 -18.68 -16.80 0.09
N GLU A 199 -18.29 -17.90 -0.54
CA GLU A 199 -16.97 -18.50 -0.36
C GLU A 199 -15.89 -17.64 -1.05
N ILE A 200 -16.18 -17.16 -2.27
CA ILE A 200 -15.32 -16.22 -3.00
C ILE A 200 -15.09 -14.94 -2.16
N GLU A 201 -16.15 -14.37 -1.58
CA GLU A 201 -16.03 -13.20 -0.70
C GLU A 201 -15.18 -13.49 0.53
N THR A 202 -15.36 -14.66 1.15
CA THR A 202 -14.59 -15.04 2.35
C THR A 202 -13.11 -15.16 2.01
N LEU A 203 -12.79 -15.87 0.92
CA LEU A 203 -11.42 -16.03 0.43
C LEU A 203 -10.79 -14.67 0.13
N LEU A 204 -11.49 -13.80 -0.60
CA LEU A 204 -11.00 -12.47 -0.94
C LEU A 204 -10.83 -11.60 0.31
N ARG A 205 -11.72 -11.65 1.30
CA ARG A 205 -11.52 -10.90 2.57
C ARG A 205 -10.29 -11.39 3.35
N THR A 206 -10.01 -12.70 3.31
CA THR A 206 -8.88 -13.29 4.02
C THR A 206 -7.55 -12.99 3.33
N HIS A 207 -7.51 -13.07 2.00
CA HIS A 207 -6.25 -13.03 1.22
C HIS A 207 -6.07 -11.75 0.40
N ALA A 208 -7.09 -10.92 0.26
CA ALA A 208 -7.06 -9.63 -0.39
C ALA A 208 -7.64 -8.51 0.51
N PRO A 209 -6.92 -8.14 1.58
CA PRO A 209 -7.39 -7.07 2.45
C PRO A 209 -7.50 -5.74 1.70
N THR A 210 -6.65 -5.48 0.71
CA THR A 210 -6.64 -4.25 -0.10
C THR A 210 -7.10 -4.48 -1.54
N ALA A 211 -7.54 -3.41 -2.22
CA ALA A 211 -7.89 -3.48 -3.65
C ALA A 211 -6.70 -3.91 -4.54
N THR A 212 -5.47 -3.67 -4.10
CA THR A 212 -4.26 -4.09 -4.81
C THR A 212 -3.98 -5.58 -4.62
N ASP A 213 -4.23 -6.11 -3.44
CA ASP A 213 -4.16 -7.57 -3.22
C ASP A 213 -5.24 -8.28 -4.04
N PHE A 214 -6.43 -7.68 -4.13
CA PHE A 214 -7.49 -8.16 -5.02
C PHE A 214 -6.99 -8.17 -6.46
N ALA A 215 -6.43 -7.06 -6.94
CA ALA A 215 -5.87 -6.98 -8.28
C ALA A 215 -4.80 -8.06 -8.53
N ARG A 216 -3.92 -8.34 -7.56
CA ARG A 216 -2.89 -9.39 -7.67
C ARG A 216 -3.47 -10.81 -7.77
N LEU A 217 -4.49 -11.12 -6.96
CA LEU A 217 -5.20 -12.41 -7.04
C LEU A 217 -5.95 -12.53 -8.36
N TYR A 218 -6.65 -11.46 -8.75
CA TYR A 218 -7.39 -11.39 -10.01
C TYR A 218 -6.46 -11.57 -11.21
N GLU A 219 -5.31 -10.89 -11.28
CA GLU A 219 -4.37 -11.02 -12.40
C GLU A 219 -3.89 -12.46 -12.60
N ARG A 220 -3.59 -13.18 -11.51
CA ARG A 220 -3.21 -14.61 -11.58
C ARG A 220 -4.37 -15.49 -12.06
N CYS A 221 -5.59 -15.19 -11.61
CA CYS A 221 -6.77 -15.91 -12.09
C CYS A 221 -7.06 -15.58 -13.56
N ALA A 222 -6.91 -14.32 -13.97
CA ALA A 222 -7.13 -13.87 -15.33
C ALA A 222 -6.17 -14.55 -16.31
N GLU A 223 -4.90 -14.72 -15.93
CA GLU A 223 -3.93 -15.49 -16.73
C GLU A 223 -4.39 -16.94 -16.94
N ARG A 224 -4.83 -17.62 -15.87
CA ARG A 224 -5.38 -18.99 -15.96
C ARG A 224 -6.65 -19.05 -16.81
N LEU A 225 -7.62 -18.16 -16.57
CA LEU A 225 -8.86 -18.09 -17.34
C LEU A 225 -8.59 -17.83 -18.83
N THR A 226 -7.62 -16.97 -19.15
CA THR A 226 -7.22 -16.68 -20.53
C THR A 226 -6.60 -17.91 -21.19
N GLN A 227 -5.74 -18.63 -20.48
CA GLN A 227 -5.12 -19.87 -20.97
C GLN A 227 -6.15 -20.98 -21.17
N ASP A 228 -7.09 -21.12 -20.24
CA ASP A 228 -8.16 -22.12 -20.31
C ASP A 228 -9.15 -21.80 -21.43
N LEU A 229 -9.49 -20.53 -21.63
CA LEU A 229 -10.34 -20.09 -22.74
C LEU A 229 -9.65 -20.31 -24.09
N ALA A 230 -8.36 -19.96 -24.20
CA ALA A 230 -7.58 -20.15 -25.42
C ALA A 230 -7.36 -21.63 -25.78
N ALA A 231 -7.45 -22.52 -24.79
CA ALA A 231 -7.37 -23.97 -24.97
C ALA A 231 -8.75 -24.64 -25.07
N ASP A 232 -9.83 -23.87 -25.24
CA ASP A 232 -11.22 -24.32 -25.30
C ASP A 232 -11.66 -25.20 -24.10
N ARG A 233 -11.00 -25.05 -22.95
CA ARG A 233 -11.36 -25.76 -21.70
C ARG A 233 -12.55 -25.14 -20.99
N ILE A 234 -12.80 -23.85 -21.23
CA ILE A 234 -13.90 -23.08 -20.65
C ILE A 234 -14.56 -22.23 -21.73
N SER A 235 -15.84 -21.92 -21.54
CA SER A 235 -16.61 -21.08 -22.44
C SER A 235 -16.51 -19.59 -22.08
N ALA A 236 -16.79 -18.71 -23.06
CA ALA A 236 -16.92 -17.27 -22.82
C ALA A 236 -18.01 -16.92 -21.79
N LEU A 237 -19.07 -17.74 -21.70
CA LEU A 237 -20.11 -17.59 -20.67
C LEU A 237 -19.54 -17.82 -19.27
N GLN A 238 -18.72 -18.86 -19.07
CA GLN A 238 -18.08 -19.11 -17.77
C GLN A 238 -17.17 -17.94 -17.36
N VAL A 239 -16.42 -17.37 -18.30
CA VAL A 239 -15.61 -16.17 -18.05
C VAL A 239 -16.50 -14.97 -17.64
N THR A 240 -17.65 -14.79 -18.30
CA THR A 240 -18.61 -13.74 -17.98
C THR A 240 -19.20 -13.90 -16.57
N LEU A 241 -19.55 -15.12 -16.17
CA LEU A 241 -20.07 -15.43 -14.84
C LEU A 241 -18.99 -15.22 -13.76
N ALA A 242 -17.76 -15.66 -14.02
CA ALA A 242 -16.61 -15.43 -13.16
C ALA A 242 -16.37 -13.92 -12.94
N LEU A 243 -16.32 -13.14 -14.01
CA LEU A 243 -16.18 -11.67 -13.93
C LEU A 243 -17.30 -11.01 -13.14
N SER A 244 -18.54 -11.43 -13.36
CA SER A 244 -19.70 -10.90 -12.65
C SER A 244 -19.62 -11.18 -11.14
N SER A 245 -19.22 -12.40 -10.76
CA SER A 245 -19.01 -12.75 -9.34
C SER A 245 -17.90 -11.90 -8.69
N LEU A 246 -16.79 -11.65 -9.40
CA LEU A 246 -15.71 -10.81 -8.91
C LEU A 246 -16.13 -9.34 -8.78
N GLN A 247 -16.93 -8.82 -9.71
CA GLN A 247 -17.48 -7.46 -9.62
C GLN A 247 -18.42 -7.32 -8.41
N MET A 248 -19.27 -8.32 -8.17
CA MET A 248 -20.15 -8.37 -6.99
C MET A 248 -19.33 -8.43 -5.69
N ALA A 249 -18.32 -9.30 -5.63
CA ALA A 249 -17.43 -9.44 -4.48
C ALA A 249 -16.64 -8.16 -4.22
N LEU A 250 -16.04 -7.56 -5.27
CA LEU A 250 -15.33 -6.29 -5.19
C LEU A 250 -16.21 -5.24 -4.53
N ARG A 251 -17.43 -5.02 -5.03
CA ARG A 251 -18.29 -3.94 -4.50
C ARG A 251 -18.77 -4.19 -3.06
N ARG A 252 -18.81 -5.45 -2.62
CA ARG A 252 -19.13 -5.84 -1.22
C ARG A 252 -17.93 -5.71 -0.28
N ILE A 253 -16.70 -5.77 -0.79
CA ILE A 253 -15.47 -5.74 0.01
C ILE A 253 -14.86 -4.33 0.01
N HIS A 254 -14.70 -3.72 -1.17
CA HIS A 254 -14.08 -2.42 -1.37
C HIS A 254 -15.07 -1.42 -1.97
N HIS A 255 -15.24 -0.28 -1.30
CA HIS A 255 -16.09 0.83 -1.73
C HIS A 255 -15.59 2.13 -1.11
N MET A 256 -14.33 2.47 -1.37
CA MET A 256 -13.70 3.67 -0.84
C MET A 256 -14.45 4.92 -1.33
N PRO A 257 -14.86 5.84 -0.42
CA PRO A 257 -15.42 7.12 -0.83
C PRO A 257 -14.35 7.95 -1.53
N ASP A 258 -14.78 8.89 -2.38
CA ASP A 258 -13.86 9.82 -3.01
C ASP A 258 -13.25 10.76 -1.95
N PRO A 259 -11.93 10.96 -1.93
CA PRO A 259 -11.27 11.75 -0.90
C PRO A 259 -11.68 13.23 -1.00
N GLN A 260 -12.16 13.80 0.11
CA GLN A 260 -12.56 15.23 0.15
C GLN A 260 -11.38 16.20 0.01
N LYS A 261 -10.19 15.78 0.48
CA LYS A 261 -8.91 16.49 0.31
C LYS A 261 -7.93 15.54 -0.39
N GLY A 262 -8.03 15.48 -1.71
CA GLY A 262 -7.17 14.60 -2.53
C GLY A 262 -5.97 15.33 -3.15
N HIS A 263 -4.98 14.56 -3.61
CA HIS A 263 -3.80 15.07 -4.32
C HIS A 263 -4.13 15.66 -5.71
N GLY A 264 -5.29 15.32 -6.25
CA GLY A 264 -5.79 15.78 -7.53
C GLY A 264 -6.87 14.84 -8.08
N ALA A 265 -7.40 15.19 -9.25
CA ALA A 265 -8.39 14.38 -9.97
C ALA A 265 -7.73 13.53 -11.06
N VAL A 266 -8.11 12.25 -11.12
CA VAL A 266 -7.67 11.28 -12.11
C VAL A 266 -8.89 10.69 -12.81
N THR A 267 -8.88 10.71 -14.13
CA THR A 267 -9.89 10.03 -14.94
C THR A 267 -9.38 8.64 -15.31
N VAL A 268 -10.08 7.59 -14.89
CA VAL A 268 -9.86 6.21 -15.31
C VAL A 268 -10.83 5.91 -16.44
N ALA A 269 -10.34 5.50 -17.60
CA ALA A 269 -11.17 5.20 -18.76
C ALA A 269 -10.81 3.86 -19.39
N ALA A 270 -11.80 3.23 -20.02
CA ALA A 270 -11.58 2.14 -20.96
C ALA A 270 -11.33 2.68 -22.38
N THR A 271 -10.71 1.86 -23.23
CA THR A 271 -10.74 2.10 -24.67
C THR A 271 -12.19 2.05 -25.17
N PRO A 272 -12.63 2.97 -26.06
CA PRO A 272 -14.00 2.97 -26.56
C PRO A 272 -14.47 1.62 -27.10
N GLY A 273 -15.71 1.25 -26.78
CA GLY A 273 -16.30 -0.04 -27.12
C GLY A 273 -15.90 -1.20 -26.20
N GLN A 274 -14.99 -0.98 -25.25
CA GLN A 274 -14.61 -1.97 -24.24
C GLN A 274 -15.24 -1.67 -22.89
N LYS A 275 -15.49 -2.74 -22.11
CA LYS A 275 -16.10 -2.66 -20.78
C LYS A 275 -15.28 -3.45 -19.75
N PRO A 276 -14.01 -3.07 -19.48
CA PRO A 276 -13.19 -3.63 -18.41
C PRO A 276 -13.69 -3.13 -17.04
N ILE A 277 -14.91 -3.51 -16.67
CA ILE A 277 -15.63 -2.97 -15.51
C ILE A 277 -14.87 -3.27 -14.23
N LEU A 278 -14.34 -4.49 -14.11
CA LEU A 278 -13.62 -4.93 -12.92
C LEU A 278 -12.28 -4.19 -12.78
N GLU A 279 -11.50 -4.12 -13.86
CA GLU A 279 -10.19 -3.47 -13.88
C GLU A 279 -10.31 -1.97 -13.63
N ALA A 280 -11.28 -1.31 -14.27
CA ALA A 280 -11.53 0.11 -14.09
C ALA A 280 -12.00 0.41 -12.65
N ALA A 281 -12.86 -0.43 -12.09
CA ALA A 281 -13.29 -0.32 -10.70
C ALA A 281 -12.12 -0.52 -9.73
N LEU A 282 -11.29 -1.56 -9.92
CA LEU A 282 -10.09 -1.80 -9.12
C LEU A 282 -9.10 -0.64 -9.21
N ALA A 283 -8.86 -0.10 -10.41
CA ALA A 283 -8.01 1.07 -10.61
C ALA A 283 -8.55 2.29 -9.85
N GLY A 284 -9.85 2.54 -9.95
CA GLY A 284 -10.51 3.60 -9.17
C GLY A 284 -10.35 3.39 -7.67
N GLU A 285 -10.61 2.18 -7.16
CA GLU A 285 -10.44 1.86 -5.74
C GLU A 285 -8.99 2.09 -5.28
N MET A 286 -7.98 1.60 -6.01
CA MET A 286 -6.55 1.77 -5.71
C MET A 286 -6.06 3.22 -5.80
N LEU A 287 -6.70 4.06 -6.61
CA LEU A 287 -6.38 5.48 -6.71
C LEU A 287 -7.05 6.30 -5.59
N ARG A 288 -8.31 6.04 -5.23
CA ARG A 288 -8.99 6.69 -4.08
C ARG A 288 -8.28 6.43 -2.78
N ALA A 289 -8.00 5.15 -2.58
CA ALA A 289 -6.99 4.62 -1.71
C ALA A 289 -5.75 5.54 -1.63
N ALA A 290 -5.02 5.71 -2.73
CA ALA A 290 -3.81 6.53 -2.74
C ALA A 290 -4.05 8.04 -2.64
N GLY A 291 -5.26 8.50 -2.25
CA GLY A 291 -5.59 9.90 -2.03
C GLY A 291 -5.99 10.67 -3.28
N TRP A 292 -6.28 10.01 -4.40
CA TRP A 292 -6.72 10.66 -5.64
C TRP A 292 -8.24 10.69 -5.74
N SER A 293 -8.82 11.82 -6.15
CA SER A 293 -10.21 11.85 -6.60
C SER A 293 -10.31 11.15 -7.95
N THR A 294 -11.28 10.25 -8.12
CA THR A 294 -11.33 9.38 -9.30
C THR A 294 -12.70 9.34 -9.97
N ALA A 295 -12.71 9.61 -11.27
CA ALA A 295 -13.85 9.38 -12.15
C ALA A 295 -13.58 8.17 -13.04
N VAL A 296 -14.47 7.17 -13.01
CA VAL A 296 -14.38 5.99 -13.88
C VAL A 296 -15.35 6.15 -15.05
N LEU A 297 -14.84 6.05 -16.28
CA LEU A 297 -15.58 6.27 -17.52
C LEU A 297 -15.51 5.06 -18.45
N TYR A 298 -16.63 4.74 -19.09
CA TYR A 298 -16.74 3.72 -20.14
C TYR A 298 -17.27 4.39 -21.41
N PRO A 299 -16.40 5.07 -22.18
CA PRO A 299 -16.84 5.81 -23.36
C PRO A 299 -17.29 4.85 -24.47
N GLU A 300 -18.36 5.20 -25.18
CA GLU A 300 -18.78 4.49 -26.40
C GLU A 300 -18.00 4.99 -27.64
N SER A 301 -17.41 6.19 -27.56
CA SER A 301 -16.55 6.75 -28.62
C SER A 301 -15.41 7.61 -28.08
N THR A 302 -14.35 7.78 -28.88
CA THR A 302 -13.23 8.69 -28.57
C THR A 302 -13.67 10.14 -28.38
N ALA A 303 -14.65 10.61 -29.18
CA ALA A 303 -15.19 11.95 -29.07
C ALA A 303 -15.90 12.18 -27.73
N GLU A 304 -16.65 11.18 -27.24
CA GLU A 304 -17.29 11.23 -25.93
C GLU A 304 -16.26 11.37 -24.80
N LEU A 305 -15.18 10.57 -24.83
CA LEU A 305 -14.12 10.66 -23.83
C LEU A 305 -13.48 12.05 -23.82
N VAL A 306 -13.14 12.59 -25.00
CA VAL A 306 -12.55 13.93 -25.12
C VAL A 306 -13.51 14.99 -24.56
N ALA A 307 -14.81 14.90 -24.85
CA ALA A 307 -15.81 15.82 -24.30
C ALA A 307 -15.89 15.74 -22.76
N ARG A 308 -15.85 14.53 -22.18
CA ARG A 308 -15.82 14.32 -20.72
C ARG A 308 -14.56 14.89 -20.08
N LEU A 309 -13.40 14.71 -20.71
CA LEU A 309 -12.13 15.27 -20.23
C LEU A 309 -12.14 16.81 -20.27
N LYS A 310 -12.75 17.42 -21.30
CA LYS A 310 -12.96 18.87 -21.36
C LYS A 310 -13.86 19.38 -20.24
N ALA A 311 -14.98 18.70 -19.99
CA ALA A 311 -15.94 19.09 -18.96
C ALA A 311 -15.38 19.00 -17.54
N THR A 312 -14.60 17.95 -17.26
CA THR A 312 -14.02 17.70 -15.93
C THR A 312 -12.70 18.45 -15.70
N ARG A 313 -12.06 18.93 -16.77
CA ARG A 313 -10.72 19.55 -16.77
C ARG A 313 -9.66 18.71 -16.05
N THR A 314 -9.81 17.39 -16.02
CA THR A 314 -8.79 16.49 -15.45
C THR A 314 -7.54 16.49 -16.32
N ALA A 315 -6.37 16.61 -15.70
CA ALA A 315 -5.07 16.59 -16.38
C ALA A 315 -4.38 15.21 -16.35
N THR A 316 -5.01 14.19 -15.75
CA THR A 316 -4.48 12.82 -15.68
C THR A 316 -5.51 11.83 -16.19
N LEU A 317 -5.14 11.06 -17.21
CA LEU A 317 -5.94 10.01 -17.83
C LEU A 317 -5.23 8.66 -17.67
N VAL A 318 -5.90 7.71 -17.05
CA VAL A 318 -5.45 6.31 -16.92
C VAL A 318 -6.33 5.47 -17.83
N ILE A 319 -5.73 4.82 -18.84
CA ILE A 319 -6.41 3.90 -19.72
C ILE A 319 -6.16 2.47 -19.24
N VAL A 320 -7.21 1.84 -18.71
CA VAL A 320 -7.14 0.47 -18.18
C VAL A 320 -7.38 -0.56 -19.28
N PRO A 321 -6.60 -1.65 -19.31
CA PRO A 321 -6.81 -2.74 -20.25
C PRO A 321 -7.95 -3.63 -19.78
N SER A 322 -8.54 -4.37 -20.70
CA SER A 322 -9.28 -5.58 -20.36
C SER A 322 -8.30 -6.75 -20.33
N LEU A 323 -8.21 -7.45 -19.20
CA LEU A 323 -7.28 -8.59 -19.08
C LEU A 323 -7.81 -9.86 -19.75
N LEU A 324 -9.11 -9.94 -20.00
CA LEU A 324 -9.78 -11.13 -20.53
C LEU A 324 -10.26 -10.96 -21.98
N ASP A 325 -10.24 -9.74 -22.53
CA ASP A 325 -10.54 -9.51 -23.94
C ASP A 325 -9.31 -9.74 -24.84
N GLY A 326 -9.54 -10.10 -26.10
CA GLY A 326 -8.50 -10.47 -27.07
C GLY A 326 -7.60 -9.34 -27.58
N PRO A 327 -6.68 -9.63 -28.53
CA PRO A 327 -5.60 -8.74 -28.99
C PRO A 327 -6.04 -7.49 -29.80
N VAL A 328 -7.33 -7.30 -30.05
CA VAL A 328 -7.91 -6.16 -30.81
C VAL A 328 -7.68 -4.79 -30.11
N GLN A 329 -7.08 -4.81 -28.92
CA GLN A 329 -6.92 -3.66 -28.02
C GLN A 329 -5.91 -2.59 -28.49
N GLU A 330 -4.85 -2.96 -29.23
CA GLU A 330 -3.69 -2.08 -29.35
C GLU A 330 -3.85 -0.97 -30.40
N ALA A 331 -4.47 -1.27 -31.55
CA ALA A 331 -4.70 -0.27 -32.60
C ALA A 331 -5.67 0.81 -32.12
N SER A 332 -6.82 0.42 -31.56
CA SER A 332 -7.81 1.35 -31.01
C SER A 332 -7.27 2.20 -29.86
N LEU A 333 -6.36 1.64 -29.04
CA LEU A 333 -5.69 2.39 -27.99
C LEU A 333 -4.75 3.48 -28.57
N ARG A 334 -3.99 3.16 -29.62
CA ARG A 334 -3.12 4.16 -30.28
C ARG A 334 -3.93 5.29 -30.90
N ASP A 335 -5.04 4.97 -31.56
CA ASP A 335 -5.95 5.96 -32.15
C ASP A 335 -6.57 6.86 -31.08
N LEU A 336 -6.95 6.28 -29.94
CA LEU A 336 -7.45 7.01 -28.78
C LEU A 336 -6.42 8.00 -28.24
N ILE A 337 -5.17 7.55 -28.04
CA ILE A 337 -4.09 8.40 -27.54
C ILE A 337 -3.83 9.54 -28.53
N ALA A 338 -3.75 9.25 -29.83
CA ALA A 338 -3.56 10.25 -30.87
C ALA A 338 -4.67 11.31 -30.85
N ALA A 339 -5.94 10.89 -30.71
CA ALA A 339 -7.07 11.80 -30.64
C ALA A 339 -7.08 12.67 -29.37
N VAL A 340 -6.72 12.11 -28.21
CA VAL A 340 -6.59 12.88 -26.96
C VAL A 340 -5.45 13.90 -27.08
N ARG A 341 -4.34 13.54 -27.74
CA ARG A 341 -3.21 14.46 -28.00
C ARG A 341 -3.54 15.55 -29.01
N ALA A 342 -4.38 15.26 -30.00
CA ALA A 342 -4.86 16.23 -30.97
C ALA A 342 -5.98 17.15 -30.43
N GLY A 343 -6.54 16.83 -29.26
CA GLY A 343 -7.65 17.57 -28.66
C GLY A 343 -7.28 19.01 -28.29
N GLN A 344 -7.78 19.97 -29.07
CA GLN A 344 -7.71 21.39 -28.74
C GLN A 344 -8.51 21.67 -27.45
N ASP A 345 -8.02 22.59 -26.60
CA ASP A 345 -8.61 22.98 -25.29
C ASP A 345 -8.56 21.96 -24.15
N LEU A 346 -7.79 20.88 -24.29
CA LEU A 346 -7.46 20.03 -23.16
C LEU A 346 -6.26 20.59 -22.38
N PRO A 347 -6.26 20.55 -21.04
CA PRO A 347 -5.01 20.74 -20.30
C PRO A 347 -4.01 19.69 -20.76
N ARG A 348 -2.70 19.96 -20.61
CA ARG A 348 -1.65 18.99 -20.97
C ARG A 348 -1.92 17.67 -20.27
N GLN A 349 -2.45 16.70 -21.03
CA GLN A 349 -2.89 15.42 -20.48
C GLN A 349 -1.68 14.60 -20.07
N ARG A 350 -1.77 13.94 -18.91
CA ARG A 350 -0.85 12.89 -18.49
C ARG A 350 -1.51 11.56 -18.76
N ILE A 351 -1.11 10.88 -19.82
CA ILE A 351 -1.72 9.65 -20.33
C ILE A 351 -0.91 8.46 -19.84
N ILE A 352 -1.55 7.60 -19.04
CA ILE A 352 -0.98 6.39 -18.46
C ILE A 352 -1.73 5.19 -19.00
N VAL A 353 -1.02 4.18 -19.50
CA VAL A 353 -1.64 3.02 -20.17
C VAL A 353 -1.24 1.69 -19.54
N GLY A 354 -2.18 0.76 -19.49
CA GLY A 354 -1.90 -0.63 -19.08
C GLY A 354 -1.77 -1.59 -20.27
N GLY A 355 -1.89 -2.89 -19.97
CA GLY A 355 -1.93 -3.95 -20.97
C GLY A 355 -0.58 -4.15 -21.69
N ARG A 356 -0.63 -4.61 -22.94
CA ARG A 356 0.58 -4.86 -23.75
C ARG A 356 1.38 -3.58 -23.99
N LEU A 357 0.70 -2.48 -24.32
CA LEU A 357 1.34 -1.18 -24.51
C LEU A 357 1.99 -0.68 -23.22
N GLY A 358 1.34 -0.86 -22.06
CA GLY A 358 1.92 -0.51 -20.75
C GLY A 358 3.20 -1.28 -20.37
N ARG A 359 3.47 -2.42 -21.02
CA ARG A 359 4.70 -3.21 -20.85
C ARG A 359 5.81 -2.84 -21.84
N ALA A 360 5.51 -2.00 -22.83
CA ALA A 360 6.46 -1.62 -23.87
C ALA A 360 7.62 -0.78 -23.31
N ALA A 361 8.71 -0.72 -24.08
CA ALA A 361 9.87 0.10 -23.73
C ALA A 361 9.48 1.60 -23.70
N PRO A 362 10.14 2.44 -22.86
CA PRO A 362 9.82 3.86 -22.76
C PRO A 362 9.80 4.61 -24.10
N LYS A 363 10.69 4.24 -25.03
CA LYS A 363 10.73 4.81 -26.38
C LYS A 363 9.43 4.60 -27.16
N VAL A 364 8.87 3.38 -27.09
CA VAL A 364 7.60 3.04 -27.76
C VAL A 364 6.43 3.80 -27.14
N LEU A 365 6.39 3.91 -25.81
CA LEU A 365 5.38 4.71 -25.12
C LEU A 365 5.42 6.17 -25.58
N GLN A 366 6.62 6.75 -25.66
CA GLN A 366 6.84 8.12 -26.09
C GLN A 366 6.43 8.34 -27.56
N GLU A 367 6.75 7.41 -28.45
CA GLU A 367 6.32 7.42 -29.86
C GLU A 367 4.79 7.34 -30.00
N THR A 368 4.12 6.57 -29.14
CA THR A 368 2.64 6.51 -29.11
C THR A 368 1.98 7.72 -28.46
N GLY A 369 2.74 8.58 -27.79
CA GLY A 369 2.22 9.73 -27.05
C GLY A 369 1.70 9.40 -25.64
N ALA A 370 2.00 8.22 -25.08
CA ALA A 370 1.75 7.90 -23.68
C ALA A 370 2.92 8.38 -22.79
N ASP A 371 2.61 8.91 -21.60
CA ASP A 371 3.64 9.44 -20.67
C ASP A 371 4.24 8.35 -19.77
N ALA A 372 3.47 7.32 -19.46
CA ALA A 372 3.94 6.15 -18.72
C ALA A 372 3.07 4.91 -18.98
N GLY A 373 3.62 3.75 -18.63
CA GLY A 373 2.93 2.47 -18.66
C GLY A 373 2.99 1.76 -17.30
N PHE A 374 1.94 1.01 -16.98
CA PHE A 374 1.98 0.04 -15.87
C PHE A 374 1.88 -1.38 -16.41
N ARG A 375 2.71 -2.28 -15.86
CA ARG A 375 2.79 -3.68 -16.33
C ARG A 375 1.65 -4.54 -15.82
N ASN A 376 1.24 -4.23 -14.59
CA ASN A 376 0.23 -4.92 -13.80
C ASN A 376 -0.74 -3.88 -13.27
N LEU A 377 -2.02 -4.21 -13.19
CA LEU A 377 -3.08 -3.40 -12.59
C LEU A 377 -2.70 -3.00 -11.17
N SER A 378 -2.04 -3.90 -10.42
CA SER A 378 -1.50 -3.63 -9.09
C SER A 378 -0.39 -2.57 -9.05
N ASP A 379 0.01 -1.95 -10.17
CA ASP A 379 0.97 -0.83 -10.26
C ASP A 379 0.34 0.50 -10.71
N VAL A 380 -0.98 0.58 -10.86
CA VAL A 380 -1.65 1.78 -11.41
C VAL A 380 -1.45 3.07 -10.57
N ALA A 381 -1.67 3.04 -9.26
CA ALA A 381 -1.46 4.17 -8.35
C ALA A 381 0.01 4.59 -8.23
N GLY A 382 0.93 3.63 -8.17
CA GLY A 382 2.37 3.90 -8.22
C GLY A 382 2.75 4.59 -9.54
N CYS A 383 2.17 4.16 -10.65
CA CYS A 383 2.37 4.79 -11.96
C CYS A 383 1.82 6.22 -12.01
N VAL A 384 0.59 6.44 -11.53
CA VAL A 384 -0.02 7.77 -11.44
C VAL A 384 0.86 8.70 -10.61
N ALA A 385 1.35 8.25 -9.46
CA ALA A 385 2.17 9.09 -8.62
C ALA A 385 3.49 9.52 -9.29
N ARG A 386 4.06 8.75 -10.26
CA ARG A 386 5.31 9.17 -10.94
C ARG A 386 5.10 10.24 -11.98
N VAL A 387 3.89 10.30 -12.54
CA VAL A 387 3.57 11.19 -13.65
C VAL A 387 2.78 12.40 -13.17
N ALA A 388 1.92 12.20 -12.18
CA ALA A 388 0.92 13.17 -11.77
C ALA A 388 1.31 14.03 -10.55
N CYS A 389 2.48 13.81 -9.95
CA CYS A 389 2.95 14.57 -8.79
C CYS A 389 3.13 16.07 -9.14
N PRO A 390 2.47 17.02 -8.45
CA PRO A 390 2.69 18.46 -8.63
C PRO A 390 4.14 18.88 -8.31
N GLU A 391 4.67 19.87 -9.03
CA GLU A 391 6.05 20.37 -8.86
C GLU A 391 6.34 20.94 -7.46
N ASN A 392 5.30 21.40 -6.75
CA ASN A 392 5.37 21.88 -5.35
C ASN A 392 4.63 20.95 -4.37
N ALA A 393 4.33 19.72 -4.77
CA ALA A 393 3.76 18.79 -3.82
C ALA A 393 4.82 18.39 -2.80
N ASP A 394 4.45 18.52 -1.54
CA ASP A 394 5.23 17.99 -0.43
C ASP A 394 5.34 16.47 -0.64
N CYS A 395 6.48 16.03 -1.16
CA CYS A 395 6.71 14.64 -1.57
C CYS A 395 6.60 13.68 -0.37
N CYS A 396 6.71 14.20 0.86
CA CYS A 396 6.43 13.46 2.09
C CYS A 396 4.95 13.05 2.21
N SER A 397 4.01 13.86 1.72
CA SER A 397 2.57 13.55 1.70
C SER A 397 2.17 12.59 0.58
N MET A 398 3.02 12.46 -0.46
CA MET A 398 2.87 11.54 -1.58
C MET A 398 4.01 10.52 -1.63
N ARG A 399 4.13 9.76 -0.54
CA ARG A 399 4.16 8.28 -0.35
C ARG A 399 4.63 7.34 -1.53
N ALA A 400 4.83 7.82 -2.76
CA ALA A 400 5.35 7.12 -3.93
C ALA A 400 6.71 7.65 -4.49
N CYS A 401 7.12 8.90 -4.28
CA CYS A 401 8.29 9.47 -4.98
C CYS A 401 9.65 9.12 -4.32
N ARG A 402 10.72 8.79 -5.08
CA ARG A 402 12.10 8.64 -4.53
C ARG A 402 12.89 9.97 -4.57
N MET A 403 13.50 10.30 -3.41
CA MET A 403 14.68 11.13 -3.12
C MET A 403 14.70 12.64 -3.49
N PRO A 404 15.07 13.54 -2.54
CA PRO A 404 15.26 14.98 -2.73
C PRO A 404 16.72 15.44 -2.53
N ALA A 405 17.68 14.90 -3.29
CA ALA A 405 19.06 15.41 -3.26
C ALA A 405 19.61 15.61 -4.68
N MET A 406 19.80 16.88 -5.02
CA MET A 406 20.30 17.48 -6.28
C MET A 406 19.28 17.77 -7.40
N GLN A 407 19.51 18.93 -8.02
CA GLN A 407 18.69 19.62 -9.02
C GLN A 407 18.18 18.70 -10.14
N PHE A 408 16.92 18.93 -10.50
CA PHE A 408 16.10 18.26 -11.53
C PHE A 408 15.55 16.87 -11.18
N CYS A 409 14.23 16.83 -11.05
CA CYS A 409 13.38 15.65 -10.98
C CYS A 409 13.72 14.63 -12.07
N ASP A 410 14.03 13.38 -11.69
CA ASP A 410 14.08 12.25 -12.63
C ASP A 410 13.69 10.90 -11.97
N LYS A 411 12.39 10.65 -11.97
CA LYS A 411 11.69 9.35 -12.05
C LYS A 411 12.40 8.10 -11.48
N ARG A 412 12.12 7.76 -10.21
CA ARG A 412 11.92 6.36 -9.76
C ARG A 412 10.90 6.33 -8.60
N ILE A 413 9.91 5.44 -8.67
CA ILE A 413 8.86 5.28 -7.65
C ILE A 413 8.77 3.84 -7.20
N ASN A 414 8.48 3.68 -5.92
CA ASN A 414 8.41 2.41 -5.20
C ASN A 414 7.22 1.54 -5.68
N PRO A 415 7.44 0.35 -6.27
CA PRO A 415 6.36 -0.55 -6.71
C PRO A 415 5.56 -1.16 -5.54
N ASP A 416 5.99 -0.99 -4.29
CA ASP A 416 5.28 -1.50 -3.10
C ASP A 416 4.16 -0.55 -2.62
N PHE A 417 4.07 0.65 -3.20
CA PHE A 417 3.14 1.72 -2.80
C PHE A 417 1.65 1.42 -3.04
N LEU A 418 1.34 0.36 -3.76
CA LEU A 418 -0.04 0.09 -4.13
C LEU A 418 -0.83 -0.68 -3.07
N LEU A 419 -0.20 -1.35 -2.11
CA LEU A 419 -0.84 -2.30 -1.19
C LEU A 419 -1.62 -1.66 -0.03
N ALA A 420 -2.10 -0.44 -0.23
CA ALA A 420 -1.96 0.58 0.78
C ALA A 420 -3.26 1.08 1.39
N ASN A 421 -4.40 0.46 1.10
CA ASN A 421 -5.67 1.11 1.38
C ASN A 421 -6.81 0.18 1.74
N VAL A 422 -7.17 0.30 3.02
CA VAL A 422 -8.34 -0.23 3.66
C VAL A 422 -8.72 0.79 4.72
N MET A 423 -9.93 1.32 4.64
CA MET A 423 -10.53 2.12 5.71
C MET A 423 -11.38 1.24 6.65
N PRO A 424 -11.55 1.61 7.94
CA PRO A 424 -12.06 0.77 9.03
C PRO A 424 -13.58 0.46 9.03
N SER A 425 -14.35 0.81 8.00
CA SER A 425 -15.82 0.85 8.08
C SER A 425 -16.56 -0.48 7.86
N VAL A 426 -15.83 -1.58 7.66
CA VAL A 426 -16.40 -2.94 7.52
C VAL A 426 -16.37 -3.67 8.87
N LEU A 427 -15.30 -3.54 9.65
CA LEU A 427 -15.18 -4.17 10.97
C LEU A 427 -16.24 -3.66 11.96
N SER A 428 -16.54 -2.36 11.94
CA SER A 428 -17.60 -1.77 12.79
C SER A 428 -19.01 -2.23 12.39
N ARG A 429 -19.26 -2.51 11.11
CA ARG A 429 -20.55 -3.03 10.61
C ARG A 429 -20.71 -4.54 10.81
N MET A 430 -19.60 -5.28 10.89
CA MET A 430 -19.59 -6.70 11.25
C MET A 430 -19.83 -6.90 12.75
N ALA A 431 -19.25 -6.05 13.62
CA ALA A 431 -19.50 -6.06 15.06
C ALA A 431 -20.98 -5.76 15.39
N ALA A 432 -21.58 -4.74 14.77
CA ALA A 432 -22.99 -4.37 14.98
C ALA A 432 -24.01 -5.44 14.49
N ARG A 433 -23.61 -6.30 13.54
CA ARG A 433 -24.43 -7.44 13.07
C ARG A 433 -24.29 -8.70 13.92
N GLN A 434 -23.24 -8.82 14.72
CA GLN A 434 -23.07 -9.92 15.66
C GLN A 434 -23.83 -9.68 16.98
N ASP A 435 -23.94 -8.43 17.43
CA ASP A 435 -24.73 -8.10 18.64
C ASP A 435 -26.25 -8.17 18.42
N SER A 436 -26.73 -7.94 17.19
CA SER A 436 -28.16 -8.07 16.84
C SER A 436 -28.63 -9.52 16.62
N ARG A 437 -27.71 -10.49 16.59
CA ARG A 437 -28.04 -11.94 16.53
C ARG A 437 -27.95 -12.65 17.88
N ARG A 438 -27.54 -11.96 18.94
CA ARG A 438 -27.48 -12.48 20.32
C ARG A 438 -28.66 -12.02 21.19
N SER A 439 -29.54 -11.18 20.67
CA SER A 439 -30.70 -10.60 21.37
C SER A 439 -32.06 -10.89 20.71
N ALA A 440 -32.14 -11.92 19.87
CA ALA A 440 -33.40 -12.43 19.31
C ALA A 440 -33.54 -13.93 19.57
#